data_AF-A0A4Y2M6Z4-F1
#
_entry.id   AF-A0A4Y2M6Z4-F1
#
_cell.length_a   1.000
_cell.length_b   1.000
_cell.length_c   1.000
_cell.angle_alpha   90.00
_cell.angle_beta   90.00
_cell.angle_gamma   90.00
#
_symmetry.space_group_name_H-M   'P 1'
#
loop_
_entity.id
_entity.type
_entity.pdbx_description
1 polymer ?
#
loop_
_entity_poly.entity_id
_entity_poly.type
_entity_poly.pdbx_seq_one_letter_code
_entity_poly.pdbx_strand_id
1 'polypeptide(L)'
;MSEPGEESVLQIKQHKFSQPVPYANYADFEALIEPMQTIPGKTASHIPCGYAYLIIGPNGLPLKPVTVYRGSDAVDHFITSIVREKDVLAKMFHTITPMHMKTRDLEEFQKATHCNLCKKWLGKDRVSDHDNLSGKYRQALHNKCNLQLNQSKMIPCIFHNMRNYDGHLIMQGLGKLQDHEINVIPNNMEKYISSIRRRKENPVSYCSLSTVFNFLILLFKHWSKIWITASFPSCKGAFLLRIGINY
;
A
#
# COMPACT_ATOMS: atom_id res chain seq x y z
N MET A 1 -45.55 -17.87 -23.34
CA MET A 1 -45.37 -17.71 -21.88
C MET A 1 -43.89 -17.78 -21.62
N SER A 2 -43.27 -16.63 -21.35
CA SER A 2 -41.88 -16.50 -20.92
C SER A 2 -41.79 -16.86 -19.44
N GLU A 3 -40.82 -17.69 -19.04
CA GLU A 3 -40.68 -18.08 -17.64
C GLU A 3 -40.34 -16.87 -16.74
N PRO A 4 -40.93 -16.79 -15.54
CA PRO A 4 -40.59 -15.77 -14.56
C PRO A 4 -39.36 -16.23 -13.75
N GLY A 5 -38.26 -15.46 -13.79
CA GLY A 5 -37.21 -15.58 -12.78
C GLY A 5 -35.77 -15.61 -13.28
N GLU A 6 -35.28 -14.49 -13.81
CA GLU A 6 -33.91 -14.10 -13.51
C GLU A 6 -33.99 -12.87 -12.62
N GLU A 7 -33.96 -13.09 -11.31
CA GLU A 7 -33.67 -12.01 -10.37
C GLU A 7 -32.38 -11.32 -10.84
N SER A 8 -32.42 -9.99 -10.92
CA SER A 8 -31.30 -9.13 -11.29
C SER A 8 -30.25 -9.11 -10.17
N VAL A 9 -29.61 -10.26 -9.94
CA VAL A 9 -28.61 -10.44 -8.87
C VAL A 9 -27.28 -9.86 -9.34
N LEU A 10 -26.82 -8.83 -8.63
CA LEU A 10 -25.47 -8.28 -8.81
C LEU A 10 -24.44 -9.26 -8.24
N GLN A 11 -23.51 -9.71 -9.09
CA GLN A 11 -22.42 -10.61 -8.70
C GLN A 11 -21.07 -9.89 -8.75
N ILE A 12 -20.25 -10.09 -7.72
CA ILE A 12 -18.88 -9.61 -7.68
C ILE A 12 -18.08 -10.37 -8.75
N LYS A 13 -17.51 -9.65 -9.72
CA LYS A 13 -16.71 -10.29 -10.79
C LYS A 13 -15.22 -10.38 -10.44
N GLN A 14 -14.70 -9.49 -9.60
CA GLN A 14 -13.27 -9.37 -9.32
C GLN A 14 -12.93 -9.86 -7.90
N HIS A 15 -13.13 -11.15 -7.67
CA HIS A 15 -12.93 -11.77 -6.35
C HIS A 15 -11.51 -11.64 -5.79
N LYS A 16 -10.48 -11.48 -6.63
CA LYS A 16 -9.10 -11.20 -6.20
C LYS A 16 -8.96 -10.00 -5.26
N PHE A 17 -9.84 -9.00 -5.35
CA PHE A 17 -9.82 -7.82 -4.48
C PHE A 17 -10.44 -8.05 -3.10
N SER A 18 -11.06 -9.21 -2.87
CA SER A 18 -11.48 -9.65 -1.54
C SER A 18 -10.32 -10.17 -0.70
N GLN A 19 -9.18 -10.49 -1.34
CA GLN A 19 -7.99 -10.94 -0.62
C GLN A 19 -7.23 -9.75 -0.05
N PRO A 20 -6.76 -9.83 1.22
CA PRO A 20 -5.97 -8.77 1.82
C PRO A 20 -4.67 -8.58 1.05
N VAL A 21 -4.22 -7.33 0.98
CA VAL A 21 -2.91 -7.02 0.44
C VAL A 21 -1.86 -7.37 1.50
N PRO A 22 -0.84 -8.18 1.18
CA PRO A 22 0.03 -8.72 2.21
C PRO A 22 1.06 -7.75 2.76
N TYR A 23 1.41 -6.73 1.98
CA TYR A 23 2.38 -5.72 2.38
C TYR A 23 1.80 -4.34 2.15
N ALA A 24 1.93 -3.47 3.14
CA ALA A 24 1.56 -2.06 3.02
C ALA A 24 2.70 -1.20 3.53
N ASN A 25 3.08 -0.20 2.74
CA ASN A 25 4.05 0.80 3.17
C ASN A 25 3.31 2.06 3.63
N TYR A 26 3.66 2.58 4.80
CA TYR A 26 3.18 3.85 5.29
C TYR A 26 4.35 4.83 5.28
N ALA A 27 4.20 5.93 4.57
CA ALA A 27 5.28 6.87 4.36
C ALA A 27 4.80 8.31 4.56
N ASP A 28 5.74 9.17 4.95
CA ASP A 28 5.49 10.58 5.19
C ASP A 28 6.76 11.41 4.98
N PHE A 29 6.61 12.63 4.46
CA PHE A 29 7.68 13.59 4.21
C PHE A 29 7.61 14.76 5.20
N GLU A 30 8.79 15.22 5.59
CA GLU A 30 8.96 16.47 6.31
C GLU A 30 9.59 17.52 5.41
N ALA A 31 9.20 18.77 5.62
CA ALA A 31 9.68 19.89 4.83
C ALA A 31 9.85 21.17 5.62
N LEU A 32 10.84 21.94 5.20
CA LEU A 32 11.06 23.31 5.64
C LEU A 32 10.13 24.23 4.87
N ILE A 33 9.63 25.26 5.57
CA ILE A 33 8.78 26.28 5.00
C ILE A 33 9.64 27.53 4.86
N GLU A 34 9.89 27.95 3.63
CA GLU A 34 10.60 29.18 3.32
C GLU A 34 9.62 30.22 2.76
N PRO A 35 9.52 31.42 3.35
CA PRO A 35 8.63 32.46 2.83
C PRO A 35 9.10 32.91 1.43
N MET A 36 8.17 32.93 0.46
CA MET A 36 8.44 33.44 -0.88
C MET A 36 7.97 34.89 -0.98
N GLN A 37 8.89 35.83 -1.23
CA GLN A 37 8.57 37.26 -1.38
C GLN A 37 8.36 37.67 -2.86
N THR A 38 8.74 36.83 -3.81
CA THR A 38 8.93 37.22 -5.21
C THR A 38 7.80 36.86 -6.17
N ILE A 39 6.78 36.09 -5.76
CA ILE A 39 5.67 35.67 -6.64
C ILE A 39 4.33 36.10 -6.04
N PRO A 40 3.54 36.96 -6.71
CA PRO A 40 2.20 37.33 -6.23
C PRO A 40 1.32 36.07 -6.13
N GLY A 41 0.78 35.81 -4.94
CA GLY A 41 -0.13 34.69 -4.69
C GLY A 41 0.49 33.40 -4.15
N LYS A 42 1.83 33.31 -4.00
CA LYS A 42 2.50 32.19 -3.29
C LYS A 42 3.26 32.71 -2.08
N THR A 43 2.77 32.37 -0.88
CA THR A 43 3.30 32.89 0.39
C THR A 43 4.49 32.08 0.94
N ALA A 44 4.61 30.80 0.57
CA ALA A 44 5.70 29.94 1.06
C ALA A 44 6.08 28.83 0.07
N SER A 45 7.37 28.51 0.04
CA SER A 45 7.97 27.35 -0.61
C SER A 45 8.16 26.25 0.42
N HIS A 46 7.90 25.01 0.01
CA HIS A 46 8.10 23.85 0.84
C HIS A 46 9.25 23.01 0.30
N ILE A 47 10.32 22.90 1.08
CA ILE A 47 11.54 22.19 0.71
C ILE A 47 11.61 20.88 1.50
N PRO A 48 11.46 19.72 0.85
CA PRO A 48 11.56 18.42 1.52
C PRO A 48 12.93 18.27 2.16
N CYS A 49 12.96 17.97 3.46
CA CYS A 49 14.20 17.84 4.24
C CYS A 49 14.35 16.47 4.90
N GLY A 50 13.33 15.62 4.80
CA GLY A 50 13.38 14.26 5.31
C GLY A 50 12.14 13.46 4.99
N TYR A 51 12.20 12.18 5.29
CA TYR A 51 11.05 11.29 5.22
C TYR A 51 11.17 10.19 6.26
N ALA A 52 10.06 9.51 6.52
CA ALA A 52 10.08 8.21 7.14
C ALA A 52 9.12 7.26 6.45
N TYR A 53 9.41 5.96 6.55
CA TYR A 53 8.44 4.95 6.15
C TYR A 53 8.50 3.68 7.02
N LEU A 54 7.39 2.94 7.03
CA LEU A 54 7.19 1.70 7.76
C LEU A 54 6.47 0.68 6.87
N ILE A 55 7.04 -0.51 6.76
CA ILE A 55 6.42 -1.61 6.00
C ILE A 55 5.77 -2.57 6.98
N ILE A 56 4.46 -2.75 6.82
CA ILE A 56 3.65 -3.72 7.54
C ILE A 56 3.55 -5.00 6.71
N GLY A 57 3.85 -6.14 7.33
CA GLY A 57 3.77 -7.46 6.72
C GLY A 57 2.39 -8.11 6.85
N PRO A 58 2.25 -9.36 6.35
CA PRO A 58 0.97 -10.06 6.29
C PRO A 58 0.40 -10.43 7.67
N ASN A 59 1.25 -10.47 8.70
CA ASN A 59 0.85 -10.67 10.10
C ASN A 59 0.38 -9.37 10.79
N GLY A 60 0.34 -8.25 10.08
CA GLY A 60 0.00 -6.94 10.64
C GLY A 60 1.11 -6.30 11.48
N LEU A 61 2.32 -6.88 11.48
CA LEU A 61 3.46 -6.37 12.23
C LEU A 61 4.47 -5.68 11.29
N PRO A 62 5.26 -4.72 11.82
CA PRO A 62 6.40 -4.18 11.10
C PRO A 62 7.38 -5.27 10.65
N LEU A 63 7.77 -5.25 9.38
CA LEU A 63 8.83 -6.14 8.88
C LEU A 63 10.22 -5.72 9.38
N LYS A 64 10.39 -4.43 9.67
CA LYS A 64 11.63 -3.82 10.12
C LYS A 64 11.35 -2.55 10.93
N PRO A 65 12.33 -2.04 11.69
CA PRO A 65 12.22 -0.73 12.33
C PRO A 65 11.88 0.37 11.32
N VAL A 66 11.27 1.46 11.81
CA VAL A 66 10.97 2.63 10.99
C VAL A 66 12.24 3.13 10.31
N THR A 67 12.16 3.32 8.99
CA THR A 67 13.27 3.90 8.22
C THR A 67 13.09 5.40 8.20
N VAL A 68 14.10 6.15 8.62
CA VAL A 68 14.08 7.63 8.66
C VAL A 68 15.29 8.15 7.90
N TYR A 69 15.07 9.19 7.11
CA TYR A 69 16.14 9.89 6.39
C TYR A 69 15.96 11.40 6.55
N ARG A 70 17.09 12.12 6.62
CA ARG A 70 17.14 13.58 6.67
C ARG A 70 18.25 14.07 5.74
N GLY A 71 17.92 14.96 4.83
CA GLY A 71 18.82 15.46 3.80
C GLY A 71 18.08 16.33 2.79
N SER A 72 18.81 17.19 2.07
CA SER A 72 18.25 18.05 1.02
C SER A 72 17.79 17.27 -0.22
N ASP A 73 18.26 16.04 -0.39
CA ASP A 73 17.92 15.08 -1.44
C ASP A 73 16.83 14.08 -1.02
N ALA A 74 16.03 14.43 0.01
CA ALA A 74 15.04 13.53 0.61
C ALA A 74 14.11 12.85 -0.40
N VAL A 75 13.67 13.55 -1.44
CA VAL A 75 12.79 12.99 -2.48
C VAL A 75 13.51 11.91 -3.28
N ASP A 76 14.71 12.18 -3.78
CA ASP A 76 15.46 11.24 -4.63
C ASP A 76 15.91 10.01 -3.83
N HIS A 77 16.33 10.23 -2.57
CA HIS A 77 16.67 9.16 -1.64
C HIS A 77 15.45 8.30 -1.27
N PHE A 78 14.27 8.91 -1.09
CA PHE A 78 13.02 8.19 -0.85
C PHE A 78 12.66 7.29 -2.03
N ILE A 79 12.65 7.83 -3.25
CA ILE A 79 12.32 7.07 -4.45
C ILE A 79 13.26 5.88 -4.61
N THR A 80 14.57 6.08 -4.40
CA THR A 80 15.57 5.00 -4.45
C THR A 80 15.29 3.94 -3.38
N SER A 81 14.98 4.36 -2.15
CA SER A 81 14.68 3.44 -1.05
C SER A 81 13.45 2.61 -1.33
N ILE A 82 12.36 3.22 -1.78
CA ILE A 82 11.11 2.52 -2.11
C ILE A 82 11.29 1.52 -3.25
N VAL A 83 12.11 1.84 -4.25
CA VAL A 83 12.42 0.89 -5.33
C VAL A 83 13.13 -0.35 -4.80
N ARG A 84 14.12 -0.17 -3.92
CA ARG A 84 14.83 -1.27 -3.28
C ARG A 84 13.88 -2.14 -2.45
N GLU A 85 13.02 -1.51 -1.65
CA GLU A 85 12.00 -2.23 -0.87
C GLU A 85 11.05 -3.02 -1.76
N LYS A 86 10.59 -2.43 -2.87
CA LYS A 86 9.73 -3.11 -3.83
C LYS A 86 10.39 -4.38 -4.37
N ASP A 87 11.69 -4.33 -4.69
CA ASP A 87 12.40 -5.49 -5.24
C ASP A 87 12.63 -6.58 -4.19
N VAL A 88 12.86 -6.21 -2.93
CA VAL A 88 12.90 -7.16 -1.81
C VAL A 88 11.54 -7.83 -1.62
N LEU A 89 10.48 -7.05 -1.52
CA LEU A 89 9.11 -7.55 -1.35
C LEU A 89 8.67 -8.41 -2.54
N ALA A 90 9.11 -8.09 -3.75
CA ALA A 90 8.81 -8.90 -4.93
C ALA A 90 9.36 -10.32 -4.84
N LYS A 91 10.57 -10.50 -4.31
CA LYS A 91 11.13 -11.84 -4.06
C LYS A 91 10.28 -12.63 -3.05
N MET A 92 9.75 -11.94 -2.04
CA MET A 92 8.85 -12.57 -1.06
C MET A 92 7.54 -13.03 -1.70
N PHE A 93 6.95 -12.23 -2.60
CA PHE A 93 5.74 -12.62 -3.36
C PHE A 93 5.91 -13.85 -4.27
N HIS A 94 7.14 -14.15 -4.69
CA HIS A 94 7.42 -15.32 -5.52
C HIS A 94 7.59 -16.61 -4.71
N THR A 95 7.71 -16.50 -3.39
CA THR A 95 7.83 -17.65 -2.49
C THR A 95 6.42 -18.16 -2.16
N ILE A 96 6.07 -19.36 -2.64
CA ILE A 96 4.81 -20.03 -2.30
C ILE A 96 5.08 -20.97 -1.14
N THR A 97 4.55 -20.62 0.04
CA THR A 97 4.63 -21.46 1.22
C THR A 97 3.77 -22.71 1.00
N PRO A 98 4.31 -23.93 1.18
CA PRO A 98 3.54 -25.17 1.06
C PRO A 98 2.33 -25.16 1.98
N MET A 99 1.21 -25.70 1.49
CA MET A 99 -0.03 -25.76 2.25
C MET A 99 0.15 -26.60 3.52
N HIS A 100 -0.22 -26.02 4.66
CA HIS A 100 -0.28 -26.71 5.93
C HIS A 100 -1.74 -26.85 6.37
N MET A 101 -2.25 -28.08 6.33
CA MET A 101 -3.60 -28.42 6.78
C MET A 101 -3.55 -29.03 8.18
N LYS A 102 -4.32 -28.47 9.11
CA LYS A 102 -4.59 -29.12 10.39
C LYS A 102 -5.67 -30.19 10.22
N THR A 103 -5.81 -31.08 11.20
CA THR A 103 -6.86 -32.12 11.20
C THR A 103 -8.25 -31.54 10.94
N ARG A 104 -8.58 -30.43 11.59
CA ARG A 104 -9.85 -29.71 11.38
C ARG A 104 -10.01 -29.20 9.94
N ASP A 105 -8.96 -28.64 9.36
CA ASP A 105 -8.99 -28.11 7.99
C ASP A 105 -9.25 -29.24 6.98
N LEU A 106 -8.64 -30.40 7.21
CA LEU A 106 -8.82 -31.59 6.38
C LEU A 106 -10.27 -32.10 6.47
N GLU A 107 -10.84 -32.13 7.67
CA GLU A 107 -12.25 -32.50 7.86
C GLU A 107 -13.19 -31.52 7.15
N GLU A 108 -12.97 -30.20 7.30
CA GLU A 108 -13.76 -29.17 6.64
C GLU A 108 -13.68 -29.31 5.12
N PHE A 109 -12.48 -29.58 4.58
CA PHE A 109 -12.27 -29.84 3.15
C PHE A 109 -13.00 -31.10 2.66
N GLN A 110 -12.91 -32.21 3.41
CA GLN A 110 -13.55 -33.48 3.04
C GLN A 110 -15.08 -33.39 3.08
N LYS A 111 -15.62 -32.68 4.08
CA LYS A 111 -17.07 -32.47 4.27
C LYS A 111 -17.64 -31.42 3.30
N ALA A 112 -16.82 -30.61 2.65
CA ALA A 112 -17.29 -29.59 1.72
C ALA A 112 -17.94 -30.21 0.48
N THR A 113 -19.24 -29.89 0.29
CA THR A 113 -20.06 -30.33 -0.84
C THR A 113 -20.24 -29.25 -1.90
N HIS A 114 -20.17 -27.97 -1.51
CA HIS A 114 -20.37 -26.81 -2.39
C HIS A 114 -19.16 -25.89 -2.34
N CYS A 115 -18.90 -25.22 -3.46
CA CYS A 115 -17.80 -24.29 -3.63
C CYS A 115 -18.05 -23.03 -2.79
N ASN A 116 -17.10 -22.66 -1.95
CA ASN A 116 -17.26 -21.49 -1.07
C ASN A 116 -17.40 -20.17 -1.83
N LEU A 117 -16.91 -20.10 -3.08
CA LEU A 117 -16.98 -18.88 -3.90
C LEU A 117 -18.29 -18.79 -4.71
N CYS A 118 -18.54 -19.75 -5.60
CA CYS A 118 -19.69 -19.70 -6.53
C CYS A 118 -20.95 -20.39 -5.99
N LYS A 119 -20.86 -21.04 -4.82
CA LYS A 119 -21.94 -21.77 -4.13
C LYS A 119 -22.53 -22.97 -4.88
N LYS A 120 -21.91 -23.41 -5.99
CA LYS A 120 -22.31 -24.60 -6.76
C LYS A 120 -21.64 -25.87 -6.24
N TRP A 121 -22.23 -27.04 -6.51
CA TRP A 121 -21.70 -28.35 -6.11
C TRP A 121 -20.28 -28.61 -6.64
N LEU A 122 -19.38 -29.13 -5.79
CA LEU A 122 -17.95 -29.31 -6.09
C LEU A 122 -17.66 -30.54 -6.98
N GLY A 123 -18.28 -31.68 -6.67
CA GLY A 123 -18.02 -32.94 -7.35
C GLY A 123 -16.53 -33.33 -7.35
N LYS A 124 -16.02 -33.73 -8.51
CA LYS A 124 -14.61 -34.14 -8.70
C LYS A 124 -13.64 -32.96 -8.86
N ASP A 125 -14.13 -31.74 -9.09
CA ASP A 125 -13.31 -30.53 -9.28
C ASP A 125 -13.01 -29.81 -7.95
N ARG A 126 -12.95 -30.58 -6.85
CA ARG A 126 -12.72 -30.02 -5.52
C ARG A 126 -11.22 -29.80 -5.28
N VAL A 127 -10.82 -28.54 -5.17
CA VAL A 127 -9.45 -28.13 -4.84
C VAL A 127 -9.39 -27.38 -3.51
N SER A 128 -8.27 -27.55 -2.81
CA SER A 128 -7.99 -26.85 -1.55
C SER A 128 -7.33 -25.49 -1.84
N ASP A 129 -8.03 -24.41 -1.51
CA ASP A 129 -7.48 -23.06 -1.56
C ASP A 129 -6.67 -22.76 -0.29
N HIS A 130 -5.52 -22.10 -0.44
CA HIS A 130 -4.66 -21.70 0.66
C HIS A 130 -4.03 -20.34 0.42
N ASP A 131 -3.66 -19.67 1.50
CA ASP A 131 -2.86 -18.45 1.44
C ASP A 131 -1.40 -18.80 1.08
N ASN A 132 -0.89 -18.23 -0.01
CA ASN A 132 0.45 -18.52 -0.52
C ASN A 132 1.56 -18.01 0.42
N LEU A 133 1.27 -17.06 1.33
CA LEU A 133 2.26 -16.54 2.27
C LEU A 133 2.33 -17.35 3.55
N SER A 134 1.18 -17.58 4.20
CA SER A 134 1.14 -18.34 5.47
C SER A 134 1.07 -19.86 5.27
N GLY A 135 0.72 -20.34 4.07
CA GLY A 135 0.44 -21.76 3.81
C GLY A 135 -0.91 -22.22 4.39
N LYS A 136 -1.68 -21.33 5.03
CA LYS A 136 -2.91 -21.70 5.75
C LYS A 136 -4.03 -22.03 4.76
N TYR A 137 -4.67 -23.18 4.96
CA TYR A 137 -5.90 -23.53 4.25
C TYR A 137 -7.00 -22.49 4.49
N ARG A 138 -7.73 -22.13 3.42
CA ARG A 138 -8.82 -21.16 3.46
C ARG A 138 -10.16 -21.81 3.23
N GLN A 139 -10.31 -22.59 2.14
CA GLN A 139 -11.61 -23.09 1.71
C GLN A 139 -11.52 -24.15 0.60
N ALA A 140 -12.63 -24.85 0.38
CA ALA A 140 -12.81 -25.76 -0.75
C ALA A 140 -13.46 -25.02 -1.94
N LEU A 141 -12.86 -25.14 -3.11
CA LEU A 141 -13.28 -24.44 -4.33
C LEU A 141 -13.25 -25.34 -5.55
N HIS A 142 -13.92 -24.90 -6.62
CA HIS A 142 -13.62 -25.33 -7.98
C HIS A 142 -12.24 -24.82 -8.42
N ASN A 143 -11.55 -25.54 -9.30
CA ASN A 143 -10.24 -25.09 -9.80
C ASN A 143 -10.34 -23.70 -10.46
N LYS A 144 -11.39 -23.47 -11.25
CA LYS A 144 -11.65 -22.15 -11.86
C LYS A 144 -11.87 -21.05 -10.83
N CYS A 145 -12.59 -21.33 -9.74
CA CYS A 145 -12.84 -20.37 -8.67
C CYS A 145 -11.56 -20.07 -7.89
N ASN A 146 -10.72 -21.08 -7.65
CA ASN A 146 -9.42 -20.91 -7.00
C ASN A 146 -8.51 -19.94 -7.77
N LEU A 147 -8.42 -20.09 -9.10
CA LEU A 147 -7.63 -19.21 -9.97
C LEU A 147 -8.11 -17.74 -9.94
N GLN A 148 -9.38 -17.48 -9.59
CA GLN A 148 -9.93 -16.12 -9.44
C GLN A 148 -9.52 -15.43 -8.12
N LEU A 149 -9.04 -16.19 -7.13
CA LEU A 149 -8.58 -15.68 -5.83
C LEU A 149 -7.07 -15.44 -5.80
N ASN A 150 -6.43 -15.31 -6.96
CA ASN A 150 -5.01 -15.03 -7.04
C ASN A 150 -4.66 -13.75 -6.26
N GLN A 151 -3.64 -13.83 -5.42
CA GLN A 151 -3.24 -12.77 -4.53
C GLN A 151 -2.73 -11.56 -5.32
N SER A 152 -3.17 -10.37 -4.92
CA SER A 152 -2.70 -9.13 -5.54
C SER A 152 -1.21 -8.95 -5.29
N LYS A 153 -0.45 -8.75 -6.37
CA LYS A 153 0.97 -8.37 -6.34
C LYS A 153 1.16 -6.85 -6.30
N MET A 154 0.18 -6.12 -5.80
CA MET A 154 0.25 -4.68 -5.61
C MET A 154 0.72 -4.38 -4.19
N ILE A 155 1.71 -3.49 -4.03
CA ILE A 155 2.14 -2.95 -2.73
C ILE A 155 1.63 -1.50 -2.64
N PRO A 156 0.63 -1.21 -1.79
CA PRO A 156 0.21 0.15 -1.53
C PRO A 156 1.26 0.91 -0.73
N CYS A 157 1.46 2.16 -1.10
CA CYS A 157 2.17 3.16 -0.32
C CYS A 157 1.22 4.25 0.08
N ILE A 158 1.00 4.32 1.37
CA ILE A 158 -0.01 5.14 1.98
C ILE A 158 0.69 6.36 2.55
N PHE A 159 0.28 7.54 2.06
CA PHE A 159 0.71 8.82 2.64
C PHE A 159 -0.47 9.53 3.31
N HIS A 160 -0.14 10.35 4.30
CA HIS A 160 -1.11 11.15 5.04
C HIS A 160 -1.71 12.27 4.15
N ASN A 161 -0.94 12.87 3.24
CA ASN A 161 -1.39 13.98 2.40
C ASN A 161 -0.97 13.84 0.92
N MET A 162 -1.09 12.64 0.36
CA MET A 162 -0.69 12.38 -1.03
C MET A 162 -1.43 13.23 -2.06
N ARG A 163 -2.74 13.49 -1.86
CA ARG A 163 -3.57 14.20 -2.85
C ARG A 163 -3.14 15.65 -3.07
N ASN A 164 -2.53 16.26 -2.05
CA ASN A 164 -2.11 17.64 -2.11
C ASN A 164 -0.58 17.72 -2.04
N TYR A 165 -0.03 17.59 -0.83
CA TYR A 165 1.35 17.97 -0.56
C TYR A 165 2.36 16.93 -1.05
N ASP A 166 2.30 15.70 -0.54
CA ASP A 166 3.31 14.69 -0.81
C ASP A 166 3.29 14.22 -2.28
N GLY A 167 2.12 14.26 -2.92
CA GLY A 167 1.94 13.81 -4.30
C GLY A 167 2.81 14.58 -5.29
N HIS A 168 2.91 15.91 -5.14
CA HIS A 168 3.75 16.71 -6.03
C HIS A 168 5.23 16.32 -5.94
N LEU A 169 5.74 16.13 -4.72
CA LEU A 169 7.12 15.73 -4.47
C LEU A 169 7.44 14.36 -5.07
N ILE A 170 6.54 13.39 -4.84
CA ILE A 170 6.69 12.03 -5.35
C ILE A 170 6.65 12.02 -6.88
N MET A 171 5.72 12.76 -7.50
CA MET A 171 5.60 12.81 -8.96
C MET A 171 6.83 13.44 -9.62
N GLN A 172 7.40 14.49 -9.01
CA GLN A 172 8.67 15.07 -9.45
C GLN A 172 9.82 14.04 -9.38
N GLY A 173 9.93 13.30 -8.28
CA GLY A 173 10.95 12.25 -8.13
C GLY A 173 10.74 11.08 -9.09
N LEU A 174 9.50 10.65 -9.30
CA LEU A 174 9.17 9.57 -10.22
C LEU A 174 9.43 9.93 -11.68
N GLY A 175 9.18 11.19 -12.08
CA GLY A 175 9.43 11.67 -13.44
C GLY A 175 10.91 11.64 -13.85
N LYS A 176 11.85 11.61 -12.89
CA LYS A 176 13.29 11.48 -13.16
C LYS A 176 13.71 10.06 -13.58
N LEU A 177 12.86 9.06 -13.37
CA LEU A 177 13.18 7.66 -13.62
C LEU A 177 12.80 7.25 -15.04
N GLN A 178 13.78 6.86 -15.85
CA GLN A 178 13.59 6.60 -17.29
C GLN A 178 13.02 5.19 -17.60
N ASP A 179 13.19 4.22 -16.70
CA ASP A 179 12.94 2.79 -17.00
C ASP A 179 11.54 2.25 -16.62
N HIS A 180 10.54 3.12 -16.39
CA HIS A 180 9.28 2.69 -15.76
C HIS A 180 8.04 3.27 -16.41
N GLU A 181 6.99 2.43 -16.50
CA GLU A 181 5.65 2.90 -16.86
C GLU A 181 4.95 3.37 -15.59
N ILE A 182 4.58 4.64 -15.58
CA ILE A 182 3.82 5.26 -14.50
C ILE A 182 2.41 5.50 -15.05
N ASN A 183 1.44 4.76 -14.51
CA ASN A 183 0.02 5.01 -14.76
C ASN A 183 -0.52 5.86 -13.63
N VAL A 184 -1.04 7.05 -13.94
CA VAL A 184 -1.55 8.00 -12.95
C VAL A 184 -3.05 8.14 -13.12
N ILE A 185 -3.78 8.16 -12.01
CA ILE A 185 -5.19 8.56 -11.98
C ILE A 185 -5.24 10.02 -11.50
N PRO A 186 -5.28 10.99 -12.43
CA PRO A 186 -5.39 12.40 -12.06
C PRO A 186 -6.78 12.70 -11.49
N ASN A 187 -6.84 13.63 -10.53
CA ASN A 187 -8.09 14.25 -10.07
C ASN A 187 -8.37 15.53 -10.87
N ASN A 188 -7.33 16.34 -11.06
CA ASN A 188 -7.33 17.51 -11.93
C ASN A 188 -5.89 17.70 -12.48
N MET A 189 -5.62 18.83 -13.15
CA MET A 189 -4.30 19.07 -13.76
C MET A 189 -3.14 19.17 -12.75
N GLU A 190 -3.45 19.40 -11.46
CA GLU A 190 -2.44 19.59 -10.41
C GLU A 190 -2.44 18.43 -9.39
N LYS A 191 -3.58 17.78 -9.17
CA LYS A 191 -3.80 16.82 -8.08
C LYS A 191 -3.96 15.41 -8.62
N TYR A 192 -3.34 14.46 -7.94
CA TYR A 192 -3.37 13.04 -8.30
C TYR A 192 -4.05 12.21 -7.20
N ILE A 193 -4.86 11.24 -7.59
CA ILE A 193 -5.57 10.33 -6.67
C ILE A 193 -4.70 9.13 -6.34
N SER A 194 -4.04 8.58 -7.36
CA SER A 194 -3.13 7.46 -7.24
C SER A 194 -2.13 7.44 -8.39
N SER A 195 -0.97 6.85 -8.12
CA SER A 195 0.01 6.51 -9.14
C SER A 195 0.40 5.04 -8.99
N ILE A 196 0.31 4.31 -10.09
CA ILE A 196 0.69 2.91 -10.19
C ILE A 196 1.98 2.86 -10.99
N ARG A 197 3.05 2.41 -10.34
CA ARG A 197 4.32 2.16 -10.99
C ARG A 197 4.44 0.68 -11.32
N ARG A 198 4.72 0.38 -12.60
CA ARG A 198 5.03 -0.97 -13.08
C ARG A 198 6.39 -1.00 -13.75
N ARG A 199 7.10 -2.12 -13.60
CA ARG A 199 8.29 -2.43 -14.39
C ARG A 199 7.90 -3.56 -15.34
N LYS A 200 8.29 -3.47 -16.63
CA LYS A 200 7.95 -4.49 -17.64
C LYS A 200 8.40 -5.90 -17.23
N GLU A 201 9.51 -5.99 -16.50
CA GLU A 201 10.13 -7.26 -16.09
C GLU A 201 9.65 -7.80 -14.72
N ASN A 202 8.93 -7.00 -13.91
CA ASN A 202 8.49 -7.41 -12.58
C ASN A 202 6.98 -7.17 -12.40
N PRO A 203 6.17 -8.22 -12.17
CA PRO A 203 4.72 -8.11 -12.06
C PRO A 203 4.26 -7.37 -10.78
N VAL A 204 5.16 -7.10 -9.84
CA VAL A 204 4.84 -6.37 -8.61
C VAL A 204 4.70 -4.89 -8.90
N SER A 205 3.51 -4.36 -8.62
CA SER A 205 3.17 -2.96 -8.84
C SER A 205 3.20 -2.18 -7.53
N TYR A 206 3.72 -0.97 -7.56
CA TYR A 206 3.65 -0.06 -6.41
C TYR A 206 2.53 0.94 -6.63
N CYS A 207 1.62 1.10 -5.67
CA CYS A 207 0.47 1.99 -5.80
C CYS A 207 0.49 3.04 -4.69
N SER A 208 0.76 4.30 -5.03
CA SER A 208 0.65 5.39 -4.06
C SER A 208 -0.82 5.74 -3.85
N LEU A 209 -1.26 5.75 -2.59
CA LEU A 209 -2.64 6.04 -2.18
C LEU A 209 -2.65 7.10 -1.07
N SER A 210 -3.65 7.98 -1.09
CA SER A 210 -3.94 8.89 0.02
C SER A 210 -4.86 8.20 1.01
N THR A 211 -4.55 8.26 2.31
CA THR A 211 -5.51 7.85 3.36
C THR A 211 -6.19 9.07 3.99
N VAL A 212 -7.42 8.89 4.46
CA VAL A 212 -8.09 9.85 5.36
C VAL A 212 -7.53 9.67 6.78
N PHE A 213 -6.93 10.75 7.30
CA PHE A 213 -6.34 11.08 8.62
C PHE A 213 -6.32 10.04 9.78
N ASN A 214 -7.29 9.14 9.91
CA ASN A 214 -7.53 8.37 11.14
C ASN A 214 -6.65 7.11 11.33
N PHE A 215 -5.96 6.59 10.30
CA PHE A 215 -5.13 5.38 10.44
C PHE A 215 -3.66 5.63 10.84
N LEU A 216 -3.16 6.86 10.70
CA LEU A 216 -1.73 7.20 10.89
C LEU A 216 -1.38 7.69 12.31
N ILE A 217 -2.35 7.78 13.22
CA ILE A 217 -2.18 8.35 14.57
C ILE A 217 -1.11 7.60 15.39
N LEU A 218 -0.92 6.30 15.16
CA LEU A 218 0.12 5.52 15.85
C LEU A 218 1.54 5.83 15.34
N LEU A 219 1.70 6.18 14.07
CA LEU A 219 2.98 6.61 13.49
C LEU A 219 3.37 8.01 13.99
N PHE A 220 2.41 8.93 14.10
CA PHE A 220 2.63 10.30 14.61
C PHE A 220 3.17 10.35 16.05
N LYS A 221 2.71 9.48 16.96
CA LYS A 221 3.20 9.43 18.35
C LYS A 221 4.65 8.95 18.47
N HIS A 222 5.11 8.12 17.54
CA HIS A 222 6.50 7.68 17.49
C HIS A 222 7.37 8.72 16.75
N TRP A 223 6.82 9.37 15.73
CA TRP A 223 7.43 10.50 15.00
C TRP A 223 7.80 11.68 15.88
N SER A 224 6.88 12.19 16.70
CA SER A 224 7.17 13.35 17.57
C SER A 224 8.32 13.08 18.54
N LYS A 225 8.42 11.85 19.06
CA LYS A 225 9.50 11.43 19.97
C LYS A 225 10.87 11.27 19.28
N ILE A 226 10.89 10.80 18.02
CA ILE A 226 12.13 10.64 17.24
C ILE A 226 12.68 11.98 16.74
N TRP A 227 11.82 12.98 16.54
CA TRP A 227 12.24 14.32 16.11
C TRP A 227 12.72 15.20 17.27
N ILE A 228 12.13 15.10 18.46
CA ILE A 228 12.58 15.85 19.66
C ILE A 228 14.01 15.50 20.07
N THR A 229 14.46 14.27 19.81
CA THR A 229 15.76 13.76 20.25
C THR A 229 16.90 13.97 19.25
N ALA A 230 16.61 14.31 17.98
CA ALA A 230 17.62 14.48 16.93
C ALA A 230 17.67 15.94 16.45
N SER A 231 18.56 16.72 17.07
CA SER A 231 18.64 18.19 16.92
C SER A 231 19.26 18.65 15.60
N PHE A 232 18.58 19.58 14.90
CA PHE A 232 19.19 20.64 14.08
C PHE A 232 18.73 22.00 14.66
N PRO A 233 19.62 22.96 14.93
CA PRO A 233 19.23 24.26 15.50
C PRO A 233 18.21 25.04 14.64
N SER A 234 18.19 24.83 13.33
CA SER A 234 17.36 25.56 12.36
C SER A 234 15.90 25.11 12.29
N CYS A 235 15.54 23.94 12.82
CA CYS A 235 14.18 23.38 12.70
C CYS A 235 13.27 23.67 13.90
N LYS A 236 13.74 24.41 14.93
CA LYS A 236 12.98 24.66 16.16
C LYS A 236 11.70 25.47 15.95
N GLY A 237 11.69 26.43 15.01
CA GLY A 237 10.56 27.34 14.80
C GLY A 237 9.35 26.73 14.09
N ALA A 238 9.58 25.83 13.14
CA ALA A 238 8.51 25.24 12.32
C ALA A 238 7.70 24.16 13.05
N PHE A 239 8.27 23.54 14.09
CA PHE A 239 7.67 22.41 14.80
C PHE A 239 6.52 22.83 15.73
N LEU A 240 6.62 24.00 16.37
CA LEU A 240 5.65 24.43 17.40
C LEU A 240 4.28 24.82 16.82
N LEU A 241 4.21 25.29 15.58
CA LEU A 241 2.94 25.72 14.97
C LEU A 241 2.01 24.57 14.56
N ARG A 242 2.54 23.36 14.35
CA ARG A 242 1.74 22.24 13.78
C ARG A 242 1.08 21.35 14.84
N ILE A 243 1.47 21.48 16.11
CA ILE A 243 0.99 20.64 17.23
C ILE A 243 -0.04 21.35 18.13
N GLY A 244 -0.33 22.64 17.89
CA GLY A 244 -1.31 23.38 18.71
C GLY A 244 -0.94 23.46 20.20
N ILE A 245 0.35 23.40 20.54
CA ILE A 245 0.83 23.67 21.90
C ILE A 245 1.24 25.14 21.92
N ASN A 246 0.31 26.00 22.31
CA ASN A 246 0.66 27.34 22.78
C ASN A 246 1.22 27.21 24.20
N TYR A 247 2.25 28.01 24.52
CA TYR A 247 2.61 28.27 25.91
C TYR A 247 1.53 29.10 26.60
#